data_AF-A0A1V8UKW2-F1
#
_entry.id   AF-A0A1V8UKW2-F1
#
_cell.length_a   1.000
_cell.length_b   1.000
_cell.length_c   1.000
_cell.angle_alpha   90.00
_cell.angle_beta   90.00
_cell.angle_gamma   90.00
#
_symmetry.space_group_name_H-M   'P 1'
#
loop_
_entity.id
_entity.type
_entity.pdbx_description
1 polymer ?
#
loop_
_entity_poly.entity_id
_entity_poly.type
_entity_poly.pdbx_seq_one_letter_code
_entity_poly.pdbx_strand_id
1 'polypeptide(L)'
;SCGRTNITPVTSIGNASQLVIGGVNRGHGTIQQQQLLNITGSMLALGASEQSVDMLGDLKTTHLLRAAPRVQFYAQCCGAVVSIFMSTAMYLLFSEAYPCINDLSLQDKCAFPAPDVGPYRAIAIAVTSTSLPIPPSSGYFSIAILVYAFVQTFVKYRFIPIKYWEFVPNLVSMGIAFILNTTTYPMAVAFGATVAFVWQRKYPAAFGFYCYAIAAGMIAGEGLGGIVGAILQVAGVSGNFKGTAIGCPANVYCG
;
A
#
# COMPACT_ATOMS: atom_id res chain seq x y z
N SER A 1 7.45 14.97 -6.80
CA SER A 1 7.95 13.70 -6.24
C SER A 1 7.07 12.49 -6.57
N CYS A 2 5.73 12.56 -6.50
CA CYS A 2 4.86 11.42 -6.87
C CYS A 2 5.01 10.99 -8.34
N GLY A 3 5.22 11.93 -9.27
CA GLY A 3 5.49 11.58 -10.68
C GLY A 3 6.82 10.87 -10.95
N ARG A 4 7.74 10.80 -9.96
CA ARG A 4 9.00 10.03 -10.09
C ARG A 4 8.86 8.59 -9.59
N THR A 5 8.05 8.36 -8.55
CA THR A 5 7.80 7.02 -8.01
C THR A 5 6.62 6.34 -8.67
N ASN A 6 5.73 7.10 -9.31
CA ASN A 6 4.42 6.63 -9.77
C ASN A 6 3.63 5.93 -8.65
N ILE A 7 3.88 6.31 -7.39
CA ILE A 7 3.14 5.82 -6.22
C ILE A 7 2.24 6.95 -5.75
N THR A 8 0.95 6.67 -5.76
CA THR A 8 -0.08 7.55 -5.20
C THR A 8 -0.09 7.37 -3.68
N PRO A 9 0.01 8.44 -2.87
CA PRO A 9 0.03 8.35 -1.41
C PRO A 9 -1.38 8.16 -0.84
N VAL A 10 -2.08 7.12 -1.27
CA VAL A 10 -3.48 6.82 -0.95
C VAL A 10 -3.67 6.63 0.57
N THR A 11 -2.85 5.79 1.19
CA THR A 11 -2.80 5.57 2.64
C THR A 11 -2.54 6.86 3.43
N SER A 12 -1.68 7.75 2.93
CA SER A 12 -1.40 9.02 3.62
C SER A 12 -2.63 9.95 3.62
N ILE A 13 -3.40 9.96 2.53
CA ILE A 13 -4.64 10.74 2.43
C ILE A 13 -5.68 10.16 3.38
N GLY A 14 -5.87 8.84 3.41
CA GLY A 14 -6.82 8.22 4.34
C GLY A 14 -6.44 8.47 5.81
N ASN A 15 -5.16 8.33 6.16
CA ASN A 15 -4.66 8.63 7.51
C ASN A 15 -4.85 10.11 7.90
N ALA A 16 -4.67 11.05 6.96
CA ALA A 16 -4.96 12.46 7.19
C ALA A 16 -6.46 12.71 7.40
N SER A 17 -7.32 12.07 6.59
CA SER A 17 -8.77 12.13 6.76
C SER A 17 -9.23 11.58 8.11
N GLN A 18 -8.56 10.55 8.66
CA GLN A 18 -8.87 10.06 10.00
C GLN A 18 -8.64 11.09 11.10
N LEU A 19 -7.63 11.95 10.96
CA LEU A 19 -7.37 13.02 11.94
C LEU A 19 -8.50 14.06 11.93
N VAL A 20 -9.03 14.39 10.75
CA VAL A 20 -10.14 15.34 10.59
C VAL A 20 -11.44 14.73 11.09
N ILE A 21 -11.83 13.56 10.59
CA ILE A 21 -13.09 12.89 10.92
C ILE A 21 -13.10 12.47 12.40
N GLY A 22 -12.00 11.90 12.88
CA GLY A 22 -11.87 11.54 14.28
C GLY A 22 -11.88 12.75 15.21
N GLY A 23 -11.30 13.89 14.79
CA GLY A 23 -11.36 15.15 15.52
C GLY A 23 -12.79 15.67 15.68
N VAL A 24 -13.59 15.62 14.61
CA VAL A 24 -15.02 16.02 14.63
C VAL A 24 -15.86 15.06 15.48
N ASN A 25 -15.55 13.77 15.45
CA ASN A 25 -16.30 12.74 16.18
C ASN A 25 -15.94 12.66 17.67
N ARG A 26 -14.94 13.41 18.17
CA ARG A 26 -14.58 13.40 19.60
C ARG A 26 -15.76 13.85 20.46
N GLY A 27 -16.10 13.04 21.47
CA GLY A 27 -17.14 13.35 22.45
C GLY A 27 -18.56 12.94 22.02
N HIS A 28 -18.75 12.40 20.81
CA HIS A 28 -20.04 11.91 20.34
C HIS A 28 -20.13 10.39 20.48
N GLY A 29 -21.00 9.88 21.35
CA GLY A 29 -21.27 8.44 21.49
C GLY A 29 -20.15 7.63 22.19
N THR A 30 -20.20 6.30 22.04
CA THR A 30 -19.20 5.41 22.63
C THR A 30 -17.88 5.44 21.86
N ILE A 31 -16.76 5.10 22.51
CA ILE A 31 -15.43 5.05 21.88
C ILE A 31 -15.45 4.13 20.64
N GLN A 32 -16.15 3.00 20.72
CA GLN A 32 -16.28 2.06 19.60
C GLN A 32 -17.00 2.68 18.40
N GLN A 33 -18.09 3.44 18.64
CA GLN A 33 -18.82 4.15 17.58
C GLN A 33 -17.95 5.23 16.94
N GLN A 34 -17.17 5.97 17.73
CA GLN A 34 -16.26 6.99 17.22
C GLN A 34 -15.16 6.38 16.33
N GLN A 35 -14.58 5.26 16.75
CA GLN A 35 -13.56 4.55 15.97
C GLN A 35 -14.14 3.99 14.67
N LEU A 36 -15.34 3.41 14.72
CA LEU A 36 -16.02 2.90 13.53
C LEU A 36 -16.31 4.03 12.53
N LEU A 37 -16.91 5.13 12.99
CA LEU A 37 -17.19 6.29 12.12
C LEU A 37 -15.92 6.91 11.54
N ASN A 38 -14.85 6.99 12.33
CA ASN A 38 -13.55 7.47 11.88
C ASN A 38 -12.99 6.58 10.74
N ILE A 39 -12.87 5.28 11.00
CA ILE A 39 -12.30 4.34 10.04
C ILE A 39 -13.16 4.30 8.78
N THR A 40 -14.47 4.11 8.88
CA THR A 40 -15.37 4.05 7.72
C THR A 40 -15.35 5.34 6.90
N GLY A 41 -15.40 6.50 7.57
CA GLY A 41 -15.33 7.79 6.88
C GLY A 41 -14.00 8.00 6.16
N SER A 42 -12.89 7.58 6.79
CA SER A 42 -11.56 7.68 6.16
C SER A 42 -11.38 6.72 4.99
N MET A 43 -11.99 5.54 5.05
CA MET A 43 -11.96 4.56 3.96
C MET A 43 -12.72 5.06 2.73
N LEU A 44 -13.85 5.76 2.94
CA LEU A 44 -14.57 6.41 1.84
C LEU A 44 -13.73 7.51 1.18
N ALA A 45 -13.08 8.37 1.98
CA ALA A 45 -12.20 9.41 1.46
C ALA A 45 -10.99 8.83 0.72
N LEU A 46 -10.41 7.75 1.26
CA LEU A 46 -9.33 7.01 0.63
C LEU A 46 -9.76 6.43 -0.73
N GLY A 47 -10.87 5.69 -0.76
CA GLY A 47 -11.35 5.04 -1.99
C GLY A 47 -11.73 6.06 -3.06
N ALA A 48 -12.32 7.19 -2.68
CA ALA A 48 -12.59 8.28 -3.61
C ALA A 48 -11.29 8.88 -4.18
N SER A 49 -10.26 9.04 -3.35
CA SER A 49 -8.95 9.54 -3.81
C SER A 49 -8.26 8.56 -4.76
N GLU A 50 -8.28 7.27 -4.44
CA GLU A 50 -7.65 6.23 -5.27
C GLU A 50 -8.31 6.16 -6.65
N GLN A 51 -9.64 6.05 -6.68
CA GLN A 51 -10.40 6.02 -7.93
C GLN A 51 -10.21 7.28 -8.78
N SER A 52 -10.12 8.45 -8.14
CA SER A 52 -9.86 9.70 -8.86
C SER A 52 -8.49 9.70 -9.55
N VAL A 53 -7.46 9.13 -8.91
CA VAL A 53 -6.10 9.10 -9.46
C VAL A 53 -5.99 8.09 -10.59
N ASP A 54 -6.56 6.90 -10.42
CA ASP A 54 -6.56 5.86 -11.45
C ASP A 54 -7.38 6.30 -12.67
N MET A 55 -8.53 6.92 -12.45
CA MET A 55 -9.35 7.48 -13.53
C MET A 55 -8.61 8.56 -14.33
N LEU A 56 -7.84 9.44 -13.68
CA LEU A 56 -7.01 10.43 -14.37
C LEU A 56 -5.90 9.76 -15.19
N GLY A 57 -5.29 8.69 -14.67
CA GLY A 57 -4.31 7.88 -15.37
C GLY A 57 -4.88 7.27 -16.65
N ASP A 58 -6.02 6.60 -16.52
CA ASP A 58 -6.74 5.96 -17.61
C ASP A 58 -7.23 6.94 -18.68
N LEU A 59 -7.77 8.09 -18.27
CA LEU A 59 -8.21 9.11 -19.23
C LEU A 59 -7.02 9.71 -20.00
N LYS A 60 -5.87 9.85 -19.34
CA LYS A 60 -4.63 10.30 -19.99
C LYS A 60 -4.12 9.27 -20.99
N THR A 61 -4.06 7.98 -20.63
CA THR A 61 -3.66 6.92 -21.57
C THR A 61 -4.64 6.82 -22.74
N THR A 62 -5.94 6.91 -22.47
CA THR A 62 -7.01 6.97 -23.49
C THR A 62 -6.78 8.13 -24.47
N HIS A 63 -6.47 9.33 -23.96
CA HIS A 63 -6.16 10.49 -24.78
C HIS A 63 -4.90 10.27 -25.64
N LEU A 64 -3.83 9.68 -25.08
CA LEU A 64 -2.59 9.37 -25.81
C LEU A 64 -2.82 8.33 -26.92
N LEU A 65 -3.71 7.36 -26.70
CA LEU A 65 -4.10 6.35 -27.68
C LEU A 65 -5.15 6.85 -28.70
N ARG A 66 -5.61 8.11 -28.56
CA ARG A 66 -6.69 8.71 -29.37
C ARG A 66 -8.01 7.91 -29.29
N ALA A 67 -8.23 7.23 -28.17
CA ALA A 67 -9.46 6.51 -27.90
C ALA A 67 -10.53 7.43 -27.28
N ALA A 68 -11.79 6.99 -27.29
CA ALA A 68 -12.91 7.79 -26.80
C ALA A 68 -12.99 7.77 -25.26
N PRO A 69 -12.91 8.93 -24.56
CA PRO A 69 -12.92 8.99 -23.09
C PRO A 69 -14.24 8.50 -22.48
N ARG A 70 -15.36 8.63 -23.21
CA ARG A 70 -16.67 8.12 -22.78
C ARG A 70 -16.67 6.60 -22.66
N VAL A 71 -16.02 5.90 -23.58
CA VAL A 71 -15.95 4.43 -23.56
C VAL A 71 -15.12 3.96 -22.37
N GLN A 72 -13.99 4.63 -22.08
CA GLN A 72 -13.19 4.34 -20.89
C GLN A 72 -13.99 4.53 -19.60
N PHE A 73 -14.76 5.62 -19.50
CA PHE A 73 -15.62 5.87 -18.34
C PHE A 73 -16.66 4.77 -18.14
N TYR A 74 -17.37 4.36 -19.20
CA TYR A 74 -18.32 3.26 -19.10
C TYR A 74 -17.64 1.93 -18.75
N ALA A 75 -16.45 1.66 -19.28
CA ALA A 75 -15.67 0.48 -18.92
C ALA A 75 -15.30 0.45 -17.44
N GLN A 76 -14.87 1.58 -16.87
CA GLN A 76 -14.60 1.71 -15.44
C GLN A 76 -15.86 1.52 -14.59
N CYS A 77 -17.00 2.10 -14.99
CA CYS A 77 -18.26 1.89 -14.28
C CYS A 77 -18.66 0.40 -14.25
N CYS A 78 -18.55 -0.29 -15.39
CA CYS A 78 -18.80 -1.73 -15.45
C CYS A 78 -17.83 -2.52 -14.57
N GLY A 79 -16.53 -2.18 -14.63
CA GLY A 79 -15.51 -2.78 -13.78
C GLY A 79 -15.78 -2.59 -12.28
N ALA A 80 -16.20 -1.39 -11.89
CA ALA A 80 -16.54 -1.06 -10.51
C ALA A 80 -17.73 -1.88 -9.98
N VAL A 81 -18.74 -2.14 -10.81
CA VAL A 81 -19.87 -3.00 -10.41
C VAL A 81 -19.41 -4.43 -10.16
N VAL A 82 -18.56 -4.98 -11.03
CA VAL A 82 -18.01 -6.34 -10.86
C VAL A 82 -17.08 -6.40 -9.65
N SER A 83 -16.27 -5.36 -9.41
CA SER A 83 -15.32 -5.34 -8.30
C SER A 83 -15.99 -5.35 -6.93
N ILE A 84 -17.22 -4.86 -6.77
CA ILE A 84 -17.96 -4.91 -5.50
C ILE A 84 -18.14 -6.38 -5.06
N PHE A 85 -18.64 -7.23 -5.97
CA PHE A 85 -18.87 -8.64 -5.68
C PHE A 85 -17.56 -9.40 -5.52
N MET A 86 -16.59 -9.13 -6.40
CA MET A 86 -15.28 -9.78 -6.35
C MET A 86 -14.53 -9.46 -5.05
N SER A 87 -14.52 -8.20 -4.62
CA SER A 87 -13.84 -7.78 -3.38
C SER A 87 -14.46 -8.44 -2.15
N THR A 88 -15.79 -8.54 -2.11
CA THR A 88 -16.51 -9.23 -1.04
C THR A 88 -16.19 -10.73 -1.02
N ALA A 89 -16.17 -11.37 -2.19
CA ALA A 89 -15.83 -12.78 -2.31
C ALA A 89 -14.38 -13.07 -1.88
N MET A 90 -13.43 -12.19 -2.28
CA MET A 90 -12.03 -12.31 -1.86
C MET A 90 -11.88 -12.12 -0.35
N TYR A 91 -12.57 -11.14 0.24
CA TYR A 91 -12.55 -10.95 1.69
C TYR A 91 -12.99 -12.22 2.44
N LEU A 92 -14.11 -12.84 2.02
CA LEU A 92 -14.58 -14.08 2.61
C LEU A 92 -13.56 -15.21 2.45
N LEU A 93 -13.01 -15.40 1.25
CA LEU A 93 -12.01 -16.44 0.98
C LEU A 93 -10.77 -16.29 1.90
N PHE A 94 -10.21 -15.10 2.00
CA PHE A 94 -9.02 -14.85 2.81
C PHE A 94 -9.32 -14.90 4.31
N SER A 95 -10.50 -14.43 4.73
CA SER A 95 -10.97 -14.51 6.12
C SER A 95 -11.13 -15.97 6.60
N GLU A 96 -11.63 -16.84 5.74
CA GLU A 96 -11.76 -18.28 6.02
C GLU A 96 -10.40 -18.99 5.97
N ALA A 97 -9.55 -18.66 4.99
CA ALA A 97 -8.21 -19.24 4.87
C ALA A 97 -7.30 -18.85 6.04
N TYR A 98 -7.38 -17.60 6.48
CA TYR A 98 -6.51 -16.99 7.48
C TYR A 98 -7.34 -16.26 8.54
N PRO A 99 -7.76 -16.95 9.61
CA PRO A 99 -8.57 -16.37 10.69
C PRO A 99 -7.91 -15.16 11.39
N CYS A 100 -6.59 -15.03 11.29
CA CYS A 100 -5.81 -13.90 11.80
C CYS A 100 -6.16 -12.53 11.18
N ILE A 101 -6.92 -12.50 10.08
CA ILE A 101 -7.40 -11.24 9.50
C ILE A 101 -8.45 -10.57 10.41
N ASN A 102 -9.32 -11.37 11.06
CA ASN A 102 -10.37 -10.85 11.95
C ASN A 102 -9.97 -10.87 13.42
N ASP A 103 -9.09 -11.78 13.81
CA ASP A 103 -8.67 -11.92 15.20
C ASP A 103 -7.27 -11.32 15.43
N LEU A 104 -7.25 -10.21 16.17
CA LEU A 104 -6.01 -9.51 16.52
C LEU A 104 -5.08 -10.36 17.40
N SER A 105 -5.58 -11.36 18.12
CA SER A 105 -4.76 -12.22 18.97
C SER A 105 -3.84 -13.16 18.17
N LEU A 106 -4.15 -13.38 16.90
CA LEU A 106 -3.43 -14.28 16.00
C LEU A 106 -2.49 -13.55 15.03
N GLN A 107 -2.32 -12.23 15.17
CA GLN A 107 -1.53 -11.42 14.23
C GLN A 107 -0.05 -11.81 14.19
N ASP A 108 0.54 -12.23 15.31
CA ASP A 108 1.98 -12.55 15.40
C ASP A 108 2.40 -13.78 14.59
N LYS A 109 1.45 -14.65 14.21
CA LYS A 109 1.69 -15.89 13.45
C LYS A 109 0.93 -15.94 12.13
N CYS A 110 0.51 -14.78 11.63
CA CYS A 110 -0.32 -14.71 10.43
C CYS A 110 0.53 -14.90 9.17
N ALA A 111 0.27 -15.97 8.42
CA ALA A 111 0.90 -16.24 7.12
C ALA A 111 0.58 -15.14 6.08
N PHE A 112 -0.58 -14.49 6.22
CA PHE A 112 -1.01 -13.39 5.35
C PHE A 112 -1.36 -12.14 6.18
N PRO A 113 -0.35 -11.36 6.61
CA PRO A 113 -0.60 -10.16 7.39
C PRO A 113 -1.27 -9.08 6.54
N ALA A 114 -2.18 -8.32 7.14
CA ALA A 114 -2.80 -7.14 6.53
C ALA A 114 -2.01 -5.88 6.95
N PRO A 115 -1.00 -5.43 6.17
CA PRO A 115 -0.03 -4.43 6.62
C PRO A 115 -0.65 -3.05 6.88
N ASP A 116 -1.74 -2.71 6.22
CA ASP A 116 -2.38 -1.39 6.34
C ASP A 116 -3.34 -1.30 7.54
N VAL A 117 -3.91 -2.42 8.00
CA VAL A 117 -4.92 -2.44 9.08
C VAL A 117 -4.35 -1.96 10.41
N GLY A 118 -3.10 -2.34 10.72
CA GLY A 118 -2.41 -1.95 11.95
C GLY A 118 -2.27 -0.43 12.10
N PRO A 119 -1.59 0.25 11.15
CA PRO A 119 -1.49 1.70 11.12
C PRO A 119 -2.85 2.42 11.16
N TYR A 120 -3.84 1.96 10.39
CA TYR A 120 -5.19 2.54 10.38
C TYR A 120 -5.84 2.48 11.76
N ARG A 121 -5.80 1.31 12.41
CA ARG A 121 -6.34 1.14 13.77
C ARG A 121 -5.60 2.00 14.79
N ALA A 122 -4.27 2.09 14.70
CA ALA A 122 -3.46 2.86 15.63
C ALA A 122 -3.85 4.35 15.62
N ILE A 123 -4.13 4.92 14.44
CA ILE A 123 -4.58 6.31 14.31
C ILE A 123 -5.99 6.48 14.88
N ALA A 124 -6.92 5.58 14.55
CA ALA A 124 -8.28 5.62 15.12
C ALA A 124 -8.28 5.58 16.66
N ILE A 125 -7.42 4.76 17.26
CA ILE A 125 -7.23 4.70 18.72
C ILE A 125 -6.61 6.01 19.23
N ALA A 126 -5.52 6.47 18.63
CA ALA A 126 -4.83 7.68 19.06
C ALA A 126 -5.72 8.94 19.02
N VAL A 127 -6.63 9.01 18.05
CA VAL A 127 -7.57 10.13 17.93
C VAL A 127 -8.71 10.03 18.95
N THR A 128 -9.10 8.84 19.39
CA THR A 128 -10.20 8.65 20.35
C THR A 128 -9.74 8.57 21.81
N SER A 129 -8.48 8.26 22.07
CA SER A 129 -7.90 8.18 23.41
C SER A 129 -7.72 9.55 24.07
N THR A 130 -7.95 9.62 25.38
CA THR A 130 -7.81 10.84 26.20
C THR A 130 -6.35 11.25 26.45
N SER A 131 -5.43 10.28 26.41
CA SER A 131 -3.98 10.50 26.41
C SER A 131 -3.39 9.93 25.13
N LEU A 132 -2.40 10.61 24.53
CA LEU A 132 -1.75 10.09 23.33
C LEU A 132 -0.89 8.87 23.75
N PRO A 133 -1.18 7.66 23.25
CA PRO A 133 -0.39 6.47 23.56
C PRO A 133 0.96 6.44 22.80
N ILE A 134 1.36 7.57 22.20
CA ILE A 134 2.52 7.69 21.32
C ILE A 134 3.65 8.33 22.14
N PRO A 135 4.84 7.71 22.19
CA PRO A 135 6.01 8.30 22.83
C PRO A 135 6.31 9.70 22.27
N PRO A 136 6.66 10.69 23.10
CA PRO A 136 6.97 12.04 22.64
C PRO A 136 8.19 12.07 21.68
N SER A 137 9.09 11.09 21.80
CA SER A 137 10.22 10.89 20.88
C SER A 137 9.79 10.72 19.42
N SER A 138 8.70 10.00 19.15
CA SER A 138 8.16 9.83 17.79
C SER A 138 7.63 11.15 17.23
N GLY A 139 7.05 12.00 18.09
CA GLY A 139 6.61 13.35 17.73
C GLY A 139 7.79 14.26 17.35
N TYR A 140 8.83 14.29 18.17
CA TYR A 140 10.05 15.06 17.87
C TYR A 140 10.72 14.58 16.58
N PHE A 141 10.80 13.27 16.36
CA PHE A 141 11.35 12.72 15.12
C PHE A 141 10.53 13.12 13.89
N SER A 142 9.20 13.07 13.98
CA SER A 142 8.29 13.47 12.90
C SER A 142 8.46 14.95 12.53
N ILE A 143 8.58 15.82 13.53
CA ILE A 143 8.85 17.25 13.32
C ILE A 143 10.24 17.45 12.71
N ALA A 144 11.27 16.76 13.20
CA ALA A 144 12.62 16.86 12.66
C ALA A 144 12.69 16.45 11.18
N ILE A 145 12.04 15.35 10.80
CA ILE A 145 11.95 14.90 9.40
C ILE A 145 11.13 15.88 8.55
N LEU A 146 10.06 16.47 9.09
CA LEU A 146 9.28 17.49 8.40
C LEU A 146 10.13 18.74 8.12
N VAL A 147 10.87 19.24 9.11
CA VAL A 147 11.79 20.37 8.93
C VAL A 147 12.88 20.02 7.91
N TYR A 148 13.47 18.83 8.02
CA TYR A 148 14.44 18.34 7.04
C TYR A 148 13.85 18.26 5.63
N ALA A 149 12.56 17.91 5.50
CA ALA A 149 11.85 17.87 4.23
C ALA A 149 11.67 19.25 3.60
N PHE A 150 11.32 20.25 4.41
CA PHE A 150 11.23 21.63 3.95
C PHE A 150 12.60 22.17 3.55
N VAL A 151 13.61 21.99 4.40
CA VAL A 151 14.96 22.49 4.15
C VAL A 151 15.55 21.87 2.88
N GLN A 152 15.49 20.55 2.72
CA GLN A 152 16.05 19.93 1.51
C GLN A 152 15.30 20.33 0.23
N THR A 153 13.98 20.53 0.31
CA THR A 153 13.18 20.93 -0.84
C THR A 153 13.56 22.36 -1.23
N PHE A 154 13.65 23.24 -0.25
CA PHE A 154 14.14 24.61 -0.43
C PHE A 154 15.54 24.63 -1.04
N VAL A 155 16.48 23.85 -0.48
CA VAL A 155 17.86 23.78 -0.97
C VAL A 155 17.93 23.23 -2.40
N LYS A 156 17.18 22.17 -2.69
CA LYS A 156 17.10 21.56 -4.02
C LYS A 156 16.67 22.56 -5.10
N TYR A 157 15.61 23.33 -4.83
CA TYR A 157 15.09 24.28 -5.82
C TYR A 157 15.87 25.58 -5.87
N ARG A 158 16.53 25.99 -4.79
CA ARG A 158 17.20 27.31 -4.72
C ARG A 158 18.69 27.28 -5.03
N PHE A 159 19.40 26.20 -4.70
CA PHE A 159 20.86 26.15 -4.75
C PHE A 159 21.40 25.02 -5.63
N ILE A 160 20.66 23.93 -5.83
CA ILE A 160 21.14 22.77 -6.58
C ILE A 160 20.78 22.92 -8.07
N PRO A 161 21.75 22.90 -8.99
CA PRO A 161 21.45 22.91 -10.42
C PRO A 161 20.71 21.64 -10.83
N ILE A 162 19.85 21.75 -11.85
CA ILE A 162 18.98 20.67 -12.35
C ILE A 162 19.75 19.36 -12.63
N LYS A 163 21.02 19.46 -13.06
CA LYS A 163 21.91 18.32 -13.31
C LYS A 163 22.08 17.39 -12.10
N TYR A 164 22.04 17.90 -10.88
CA TYR A 164 22.27 17.12 -9.65
C TYR A 164 20.98 16.71 -8.94
N TRP A 165 19.80 17.02 -9.50
CA TRP A 165 18.51 16.71 -8.85
C TRP A 165 18.23 15.22 -8.69
N GLU A 166 18.94 14.37 -9.43
CA GLU A 166 18.87 12.91 -9.35
C GLU A 166 19.52 12.36 -8.07
N PHE A 167 20.55 13.02 -7.55
CA PHE A 167 21.23 12.61 -6.33
C PHE A 167 20.54 13.06 -5.04
N VAL A 168 19.54 13.94 -5.16
CA VAL A 168 18.78 14.41 -3.99
C VAL A 168 17.75 13.34 -3.61
N PRO A 169 17.76 12.83 -2.36
CA PRO A 169 16.86 11.77 -1.94
C PRO A 169 15.40 12.17 -2.11
N ASN A 170 14.57 11.20 -2.51
CA ASN A 170 13.14 11.41 -2.62
C ASN A 170 12.45 11.04 -1.30
N LEU A 171 12.11 12.06 -0.51
CA LEU A 171 11.44 11.84 0.77
C LEU A 171 10.07 11.22 0.69
N VAL A 172 9.35 11.37 -0.42
CA VAL A 172 8.04 10.72 -0.56
C VAL A 172 8.22 9.21 -0.58
N SER A 173 9.25 8.71 -1.28
CA SER A 173 9.63 7.30 -1.29
C SER A 173 10.03 6.81 0.11
N MET A 174 10.81 7.61 0.83
CA MET A 174 11.21 7.29 2.21
C MET A 174 10.00 7.26 3.14
N GLY A 175 9.07 8.21 2.99
CA GLY A 175 7.84 8.27 3.79
C GLY A 175 6.97 7.03 3.59
N ILE A 176 6.79 6.56 2.35
CA ILE A 176 6.05 5.33 2.04
C ILE A 176 6.71 4.13 2.74
N ALA A 177 8.04 4.04 2.72
CA ALA A 177 8.76 2.95 3.39
C ALA A 177 8.57 2.96 4.92
N PHE A 178 8.36 4.12 5.55
CA PHE A 178 8.10 4.21 7.00
C PHE A 178 6.67 3.82 7.41
N ILE A 179 5.73 3.72 6.47
CA ILE A 179 4.35 3.30 6.78
C ILE A 179 4.29 1.79 7.03
N LEU A 180 5.07 1.01 6.28
CA LEU A 180 5.10 -0.43 6.40
C LEU A 180 6.10 -0.83 7.51
N ASN A 181 5.61 -1.49 8.56
CA ASN A 181 6.43 -1.98 9.66
C ASN A 181 7.27 -3.23 9.28
N THR A 182 7.32 -3.60 8.00
CA THR A 182 8.02 -4.78 7.50
C THR A 182 9.11 -4.38 6.52
N THR A 183 10.28 -5.00 6.66
CA THR A 183 11.43 -4.74 5.79
C THR A 183 11.37 -5.51 4.47
N THR A 184 10.44 -6.45 4.34
CA THR A 184 10.29 -7.31 3.15
C THR A 184 9.95 -6.52 1.90
N TYR A 185 8.99 -5.58 1.96
CA TYR A 185 8.59 -4.80 0.78
C TYR A 185 9.69 -3.83 0.30
N PRO A 186 10.34 -3.01 1.17
CA PRO A 186 11.46 -2.18 0.74
C PRO A 186 12.61 -2.99 0.13
N MET A 187 12.92 -4.16 0.69
CA MET A 187 13.96 -5.05 0.16
C MET A 187 13.58 -5.65 -1.20
N ALA A 188 12.32 -6.06 -1.39
CA ALA A 188 11.82 -6.54 -2.67
C ALA A 188 11.88 -5.44 -3.74
N VAL A 189 11.49 -4.21 -3.39
CA VAL A 189 11.60 -3.05 -4.29
C VAL A 189 13.05 -2.74 -4.63
N ALA A 190 13.97 -2.79 -3.66
CA ALA A 190 15.40 -2.58 -3.88
C ALA A 190 16.00 -3.66 -4.80
N PHE A 191 15.60 -4.92 -4.61
CA PHE A 191 16.01 -6.03 -5.47
C PHE A 191 15.50 -5.81 -6.91
N GLY A 192 14.21 -5.53 -7.08
CA GLY A 192 13.61 -5.25 -8.39
C GLY A 192 14.27 -4.05 -9.08
N ALA A 193 14.55 -2.97 -8.35
CA ALA A 193 15.25 -1.80 -8.88
C ALA A 193 16.69 -2.11 -9.30
N THR A 194 17.39 -2.97 -8.56
CA THR A 194 18.76 -3.40 -8.91
C THR A 194 18.77 -4.23 -10.19
N VAL A 195 17.82 -5.17 -10.32
CA VAL A 195 17.65 -5.98 -11.54
C VAL A 195 17.33 -5.07 -12.73
N ALA A 196 16.39 -4.13 -12.56
CA ALA A 196 16.04 -3.16 -13.59
C ALA A 196 17.24 -2.30 -14.02
N PHE A 197 18.04 -1.83 -13.06
CA PHE A 197 19.24 -1.01 -13.32
C PHE A 197 20.31 -1.76 -14.11
N VAL A 198 20.59 -3.02 -13.75
CA VAL A 198 21.55 -3.86 -14.48
C VAL A 198 21.02 -4.17 -15.89
N TRP A 199 19.74 -4.48 -16.01
CA TRP A 199 19.12 -4.79 -17.30
C TRP A 199 19.14 -3.57 -18.24
N GLN A 200 18.78 -2.39 -17.73
CA GLN A 200 18.82 -1.15 -18.50
C GLN A 200 20.22 -0.86 -19.08
N ARG A 201 21.29 -1.15 -18.34
CA ARG A 201 22.68 -0.96 -18.80
C ARG A 201 23.13 -2.01 -19.80
N LYS A 202 22.72 -3.27 -19.63
CA LYS A 202 23.21 -4.39 -20.47
C LYS A 202 22.41 -4.55 -21.76
N TYR A 203 21.09 -4.35 -21.73
CA TYR A 203 20.19 -4.53 -22.87
C TYR A 203 19.12 -3.44 -22.91
N PRO A 204 19.46 -2.19 -23.28
CA PRO A 204 18.54 -1.05 -23.24
C PRO A 204 17.32 -1.22 -24.16
N ALA A 205 17.51 -1.85 -25.32
CA ALA A 205 16.41 -2.11 -26.27
C ALA A 205 15.37 -3.09 -25.67
N ALA A 206 15.82 -4.22 -25.12
CA ALA A 206 14.94 -5.20 -24.48
C ALA A 206 14.26 -4.63 -23.23
N PHE A 207 14.98 -3.84 -22.44
CA PHE A 207 14.45 -3.18 -21.26
C PHE A 207 13.26 -2.26 -21.61
N GLY A 208 13.39 -1.44 -22.66
CA GLY A 208 12.35 -0.52 -23.09
C GLY A 208 11.04 -1.21 -23.50
N PHE A 209 11.11 -2.39 -24.12
CA PHE A 209 9.93 -3.13 -24.57
C PHE A 209 9.32 -4.04 -23.49
N TYR A 210 10.13 -4.72 -22.69
CA TYR A 210 9.65 -5.82 -21.84
C TYR A 210 9.59 -5.52 -20.35
N CYS A 211 10.32 -4.51 -19.83
CA CYS A 211 10.44 -4.30 -18.40
C CYS A 211 9.08 -4.16 -17.70
N TYR A 212 8.19 -3.33 -18.23
CA TYR A 212 6.87 -3.10 -17.65
C TYR A 212 5.97 -4.34 -17.69
N ALA A 213 5.99 -5.09 -18.81
CA ALA A 213 5.18 -6.30 -18.94
C ALA A 213 5.63 -7.41 -17.97
N ILE A 214 6.95 -7.62 -17.82
CA ILE A 214 7.47 -8.61 -16.87
C ILE A 214 7.21 -8.17 -15.43
N ALA A 215 7.45 -6.90 -15.08
CA ALA A 215 7.16 -6.39 -13.75
C ALA A 215 5.68 -6.53 -13.38
N ALA A 216 4.78 -6.15 -14.28
CA ALA A 216 3.34 -6.30 -14.08
C ALA A 216 2.94 -7.78 -13.94
N GLY A 217 3.53 -8.68 -14.74
CA GLY A 217 3.31 -10.12 -14.63
C GLY A 217 3.77 -10.71 -13.29
N MET A 218 4.90 -10.25 -12.75
CA MET A 218 5.38 -10.69 -11.43
C MET A 218 4.45 -10.23 -10.31
N ILE A 219 3.98 -8.98 -10.34
CA ILE A 219 3.03 -8.44 -9.35
C ILE A 219 1.68 -9.19 -9.43
N ALA A 220 1.15 -9.36 -10.65
CA ALA A 220 -0.09 -10.10 -10.86
C ALA A 220 0.06 -11.58 -10.44
N GLY A 221 1.22 -12.19 -10.70
CA GLY A 221 1.53 -13.56 -10.33
C GLY A 221 1.55 -13.77 -8.82
N GLU A 222 2.10 -12.83 -8.05
CA GLU A 222 2.04 -12.87 -6.59
C GLU A 222 0.58 -12.83 -6.10
N GLY A 223 -0.23 -11.89 -6.59
CA GLY A 223 -1.63 -11.76 -6.21
C GLY A 223 -2.48 -13.00 -6.55
N LEU A 224 -2.36 -13.50 -7.79
CA LEU A 224 -3.05 -14.72 -8.21
C LEU A 224 -2.56 -15.96 -7.44
N GLY A 225 -1.26 -16.05 -7.18
CA GLY A 225 -0.66 -17.10 -6.37
C GLY A 225 -1.20 -17.09 -4.94
N GLY A 226 -1.39 -15.90 -4.35
CA GLY A 226 -2.02 -15.72 -3.05
C GLY A 226 -3.46 -16.25 -3.00
N ILE A 227 -4.25 -16.01 -4.06
CA ILE A 227 -5.62 -16.55 -4.18
C ILE A 227 -5.59 -18.08 -4.25
N VAL A 228 -4.72 -18.66 -5.08
CA VAL A 228 -4.58 -20.12 -5.16
C VAL A 228 -4.13 -20.69 -3.82
N GLY A 229 -3.19 -20.05 -3.14
CA GLY A 229 -2.74 -20.41 -1.80
C GLY A 229 -3.87 -20.40 -0.77
N ALA A 230 -4.70 -19.36 -0.77
CA ALA A 230 -5.87 -19.26 0.10
C ALA A 230 -6.90 -20.38 -0.17
N ILE A 231 -7.17 -20.69 -1.44
CA ILE A 231 -8.06 -21.81 -1.82
C ILE A 231 -7.49 -23.14 -1.31
N LEU A 232 -6.19 -23.37 -1.48
CA LEU A 232 -5.53 -24.58 -1.00
C LEU A 232 -5.55 -24.68 0.54
N GLN A 233 -5.45 -23.55 1.24
CA GLN A 233 -5.53 -23.46 2.69
C GLN A 233 -6.94 -23.84 3.18
N VAL A 234 -7.99 -23.31 2.56
CA VAL A 234 -9.39 -23.68 2.85
C VAL A 234 -9.66 -25.15 2.51
N ALA A 235 -9.07 -25.67 1.43
CA ALA A 235 -9.22 -27.06 1.03
C ALA A 235 -8.44 -28.06 1.91
N GLY A 236 -7.62 -27.59 2.87
CA GLY A 236 -6.81 -28.45 3.75
C GLY A 236 -5.64 -29.15 3.03
N VAL A 237 -5.22 -28.63 1.87
CA VAL A 237 -4.12 -29.18 1.04
C VAL A 237 -2.94 -28.20 0.94
N SER A 238 -3.01 -27.06 1.64
CA SER A 238 -1.90 -26.10 1.67
C SER A 238 -0.63 -26.71 2.28
N GLY A 239 0.49 -26.02 2.07
CA GLY A 239 1.76 -26.51 2.60
C GLY A 239 1.84 -26.54 4.13
N ASN A 240 0.91 -25.89 4.85
CA ASN A 240 0.75 -26.08 6.29
C ASN A 240 0.28 -27.51 6.67
N PHE A 241 -0.45 -28.19 5.78
CA PHE A 241 -0.96 -29.55 6.02
C PHE A 241 -0.16 -30.63 5.28
N LYS A 242 0.31 -30.32 4.06
CA LYS A 242 0.98 -31.30 3.17
C LYS A 242 2.32 -30.81 2.59
N GLY A 243 2.85 -29.69 3.08
CA GLY A 243 4.08 -29.08 2.56
C GLY A 243 5.34 -29.74 3.08
N THR A 244 6.43 -29.58 2.33
CA THR A 244 7.76 -30.02 2.75
C THR A 244 8.51 -28.84 3.36
N ALA A 245 9.22 -29.03 4.47
CA ALA A 245 10.00 -27.98 5.13
C ALA A 245 11.37 -27.71 4.46
N ILE A 246 11.51 -28.11 3.19
CA ILE A 246 12.77 -28.02 2.47
C ILE A 246 13.03 -26.54 2.13
N GLY A 247 14.13 -25.99 2.67
CA GLY A 247 14.54 -24.60 2.46
C GLY A 247 14.19 -23.65 3.61
N CYS A 248 13.60 -24.16 4.69
CA CYS A 248 13.23 -23.37 5.85
C CYS A 248 14.22 -23.45 7.01
N PRO A 249 14.57 -22.32 7.66
CA PRO A 249 15.36 -22.36 8.86
C PRO A 249 14.65 -23.21 9.93
N ALA A 250 15.40 -24.12 10.55
CA ALA A 250 14.94 -25.04 11.59
C ALA A 250 13.93 -26.14 11.19
N ASN A 251 13.79 -26.50 9.90
CA ASN A 251 12.84 -27.54 9.44
C ASN A 251 11.37 -27.28 9.84
N VAL A 252 11.04 -26.04 10.19
CA VAL A 252 9.67 -25.60 10.43
C VAL A 252 9.15 -25.03 9.11
N TYR A 253 7.94 -25.38 8.69
CA TYR A 253 7.36 -24.87 7.45
C TYR A 253 7.33 -23.32 7.46
N CYS A 254 7.91 -22.69 6.44
CA CYS A 254 7.88 -21.24 6.24
C CYS A 254 6.65 -20.90 5.39
N GLY A 255 5.50 -20.93 6.03
CA GLY A 255 4.25 -20.43 5.44
C GLY A 255 3.33 -19.98 6.54
#